data_AF-A0A927AU52-F1
#
_entry.id   AF-A0A927AU52-F1
#
_cell.length_a   1.000
_cell.length_b   1.000
_cell.length_c   1.000
_cell.angle_alpha   90.00
_cell.angle_beta   90.00
_cell.angle_gamma   90.00
#
_symmetry.space_group_name_H-M   'P 1'
#
loop_
_entity.id
_entity.type
_entity.pdbx_description
1 polymer ?
#
loop_
_entity_poly.entity_id
_entity_poly.type
_entity_poly.pdbx_seq_one_letter_code
_entity_poly.pdbx_strand_id
1 'polypeptide(L)'
;MEPEKEKWINDVLRIADGIERADPSPFLYAKIRHRLFEAAPRVYLPARTVWLTATSFALLLLLNWRVVSQQVSPADADEVELSTVVSEMQLYPATNQPYSLWSEQNY
;
A
#
# COMPACT_ATOMS: atom_id res chain seq x y z
N MET A 1 45.14 15.54 38.98
CA MET A 1 43.79 14.95 38.83
C MET A 1 42.84 16.10 38.57
N GLU A 2 41.98 16.00 37.56
CA GLU A 2 41.12 17.11 37.14
C GLU A 2 39.98 17.29 38.16
N PRO A 3 39.93 18.42 38.88
CA PRO A 3 38.96 18.63 39.98
C PRO A 3 37.50 18.64 39.50
N GLU A 4 37.28 18.84 38.21
CA GLU A 4 35.96 18.80 37.58
C GLU A 4 35.38 17.39 37.50
N LYS A 5 36.23 16.37 37.26
CA LYS A 5 35.81 14.97 37.23
C LYS A 5 35.35 14.49 38.60
N GLU A 6 36.07 14.87 39.65
CA GLU A 6 35.74 14.50 41.03
C GLU A 6 34.42 15.14 41.49
N LYS A 7 34.15 16.39 41.07
CA LYS A 7 32.85 17.03 41.32
C LYS A 7 31.71 16.30 40.64
N TRP A 8 31.88 15.97 39.35
CA TRP A 8 30.85 15.27 38.60
C TRP A 8 30.55 13.89 39.19
N ILE A 9 31.57 13.13 39.59
CA ILE A 9 31.40 11.81 40.23
C ILE A 9 30.62 11.95 41.55
N ASN A 10 30.98 12.92 42.38
CA ASN A 10 30.29 13.15 43.66
C ASN A 10 28.85 13.63 43.48
N ASP A 11 28.57 14.45 42.46
CA ASP A 11 27.21 14.88 42.15
C ASP A 11 26.35 13.72 41.66
N VAL A 12 26.89 12.83 40.83
CA VAL A 12 26.17 11.63 40.36
C VAL A 12 25.90 10.65 41.51
N LEU A 13 26.90 10.39 42.36
CA LEU A 13 26.74 9.51 43.52
C LEU A 13 25.73 10.06 44.53
N ARG A 14 25.73 11.38 44.77
CA ARG A 14 24.77 12.06 45.64
C ARG A 14 23.33 11.96 45.14
N ILE A 15 23.12 11.94 43.81
CA ILE A 15 21.79 11.74 43.22
C ILE A 15 21.33 10.28 43.42
N ALA A 16 22.26 9.31 43.44
CA ALA A 16 21.95 7.90 43.62
C ALA A 16 21.75 7.49 45.10
N ASP A 17 22.44 8.14 46.04
CA ASP A 17 22.41 7.82 47.48
C ASP A 17 21.04 8.06 48.16
N GLY A 18 20.13 8.78 47.50
CA GLY A 18 18.75 9.00 47.98
C GLY A 18 17.69 8.16 47.30
N ILE A 19 18.06 7.34 46.31
CA ILE A 19 17.11 6.50 45.59
C ILE A 19 16.99 5.19 46.37
N GLU A 20 16.04 5.16 47.31
CA GLU A 20 15.59 3.90 47.90
C GLU A 20 15.30 2.92 46.75
N ARG A 21 15.93 1.74 46.85
CA ARG A 21 15.66 0.65 45.92
C ARG A 21 14.19 0.31 46.09
N ALA A 22 13.35 0.80 45.18
CA ALA A 22 11.93 0.51 45.19
C ALA A 22 11.79 -1.01 45.07
N ASP A 23 11.58 -1.68 46.20
CA ASP A 23 11.37 -3.11 46.21
C ASP A 23 10.10 -3.35 45.39
N PRO A 24 10.20 -4.00 44.22
CA PRO A 24 9.07 -4.11 43.33
C PRO A 24 7.96 -4.79 44.11
N SER A 25 6.83 -4.09 44.26
CA SER A 25 5.66 -4.66 44.92
C SER A 25 5.42 -6.06 44.35
N PRO A 26 5.29 -7.10 45.20
CA PRO A 26 5.16 -8.48 44.74
C PRO A 26 3.91 -8.67 43.86
N PHE A 27 2.99 -7.70 43.90
CA PHE A 27 1.77 -7.65 43.10
C PHE A 27 1.92 -6.87 41.79
N LEU A 28 3.03 -6.18 41.52
CA LEU A 28 3.24 -5.46 40.25
C LEU A 28 3.23 -6.44 39.07
N TYR A 29 3.94 -7.55 39.18
CA TYR A 29 3.94 -8.58 38.14
C TYR A 29 2.53 -9.15 37.92
N ALA A 30 1.82 -9.46 39.01
CA ALA A 30 0.43 -9.94 38.95
C ALA A 30 -0.50 -8.89 38.31
N LYS A 31 -0.34 -7.61 38.64
CA LYS A 31 -1.13 -6.49 38.10
C LYS A 31 -0.86 -6.26 36.62
N ILE A 32 0.40 -6.36 36.18
CA ILE A 32 0.78 -6.26 34.76
C ILE A 32 0.20 -7.45 33.99
N ARG A 33 0.34 -8.67 34.50
CA ARG A 33 -0.20 -9.89 33.88
C ARG A 33 -1.73 -9.81 33.76
N HIS A 34 -2.42 -9.43 34.83
CA HIS A 34 -3.87 -9.25 34.82
C HIS A 34 -4.29 -8.18 33.80
N ARG A 35 -3.59 -7.05 33.72
CA ARG A 35 -3.89 -6.02 32.70
C ARG A 35 -3.64 -6.48 31.26
N LEU A 36 -2.57 -7.23 31.01
CA LEU A 36 -2.22 -7.69 29.67
C LEU A 36 -3.15 -8.80 29.16
N PHE A 37 -3.52 -9.74 30.04
CA PHE A 37 -4.18 -10.99 29.63
C PHE A 37 -5.67 -11.05 30.01
N GLU A 38 -6.09 -10.38 31.08
CA GLU A 38 -7.45 -10.49 31.61
C GLU A 38 -8.25 -9.18 31.46
N ALA A 39 -7.61 -8.01 31.58
CA ALA A 39 -8.29 -6.72 31.52
C ALA A 39 -8.28 -6.05 30.15
N ALA A 40 -7.58 -6.60 29.16
CA ALA A 40 -7.75 -6.20 27.77
C ALA A 40 -9.00 -6.90 27.24
N PRO A 41 -10.17 -6.23 27.14
CA PRO A 41 -11.32 -6.85 26.50
C PRO A 41 -10.88 -7.17 25.08
N ARG A 42 -10.80 -8.45 24.72
CA ARG A 42 -10.69 -8.85 23.32
C ARG A 42 -11.91 -8.24 22.63
N VAL A 43 -11.67 -7.19 21.84
CA VAL A 43 -12.74 -6.53 21.09
C VAL A 43 -13.12 -7.50 19.98
N TYR A 44 -14.09 -8.37 20.26
CA TYR A 44 -14.69 -9.24 19.27
C TYR A 44 -15.59 -8.37 18.39
N LEU A 45 -15.09 -8.04 17.20
CA LEU A 45 -15.91 -7.39 16.20
C LEU A 45 -16.92 -8.40 15.64
N PRO A 46 -18.21 -8.05 15.54
CA PRO A 46 -19.20 -8.91 14.91
C PRO A 46 -18.78 -9.26 13.48
N ALA A 47 -18.90 -10.53 13.09
CA ALA A 47 -18.55 -11.00 11.75
C ALA A 47 -19.30 -10.21 10.64
N ARG A 48 -20.52 -9.75 10.95
CA ARG A 48 -21.31 -8.89 10.07
C ARG A 48 -20.62 -7.56 9.76
N THR A 49 -19.97 -6.94 10.75
CA THR A 49 -19.24 -5.67 10.58
C THR A 49 -18.02 -5.89 9.70
N VAL A 50 -17.29 -6.99 9.91
CA VAL A 50 -16.14 -7.37 9.07
C VAL A 50 -16.59 -7.55 7.62
N TRP A 51 -17.68 -8.26 7.39
CA TRP A 51 -18.24 -8.45 6.05
C TRP A 51 -18.70 -7.14 5.41
N LEU A 52 -19.37 -6.26 6.14
CA LEU A 52 -19.76 -4.94 5.62
C LEU A 52 -18.54 -4.10 5.21
N THR A 53 -17.50 -4.08 6.04
CA THR A 53 -16.26 -3.36 5.70
C THR A 53 -15.56 -3.96 4.48
N ALA A 54 -15.49 -5.29 4.39
CA ALA A 54 -14.88 -5.99 3.26
C ALA A 54 -15.64 -5.71 1.96
N THR A 55 -16.99 -5.80 1.97
CA THR A 55 -17.82 -5.51 0.80
C THR A 55 -17.69 -4.06 0.37
N SER A 56 -17.69 -3.11 1.32
CA SER A 56 -17.51 -1.69 1.02
C SER A 56 -16.15 -1.42 0.38
N PHE A 57 -15.08 -2.06 0.89
CA PHE A 57 -13.74 -1.92 0.34
C PHE A 57 -13.62 -2.53 -1.06
N ALA A 58 -14.22 -3.72 -1.27
CA ALA A 58 -14.26 -4.37 -2.58
C ALA A 58 -15.01 -3.52 -3.63
N LEU A 59 -16.12 -2.89 -3.23
CA LEU A 59 -16.89 -2.00 -4.09
C LEU A 59 -16.06 -0.76 -4.51
N LEU A 60 -15.35 -0.16 -3.57
CA LEU A 60 -14.46 0.98 -3.85
C LEU A 60 -13.35 0.59 -4.82
N LEU A 61 -12.76 -0.59 -4.64
CA LEU A 61 -11.69 -1.09 -5.50
C LEU A 61 -12.18 -1.32 -6.93
N LEU A 62 -13.36 -1.92 -7.09
CA LEU A 62 -14.04 -2.07 -8.38
C LEU A 62 -14.35 -0.73 -9.06
N LEU A 63 -14.83 0.25 -8.28
CA LEU A 63 -15.12 1.57 -8.82
C LEU A 63 -13.84 2.27 -9.30
N ASN A 64 -12.79 2.22 -8.48
CA ASN A 64 -11.50 2.81 -8.80
C ASN A 64 -10.92 2.14 -10.05
N TRP A 65 -10.97 0.80 -10.12
CA TRP A 65 -10.57 0.03 -11.30
C TRP A 65 -11.32 0.47 -12.56
N ARG A 66 -12.64 0.63 -12.47
CA ARG A 66 -13.46 1.07 -13.61
C ARG A 66 -13.02 2.45 -14.12
N VAL A 67 -12.81 3.40 -13.21
CA VAL A 67 -12.35 4.76 -13.56
C VAL A 67 -10.99 4.71 -14.26
N VAL A 68 -10.06 3.91 -13.74
CA VAL A 68 -8.74 3.73 -14.38
C VAL A 68 -8.89 3.08 -15.75
N SER A 69 -9.70 2.03 -15.90
CA SER A 69 -9.90 1.36 -17.20
C SER A 69 -10.58 2.23 -18.25
N GLN A 70 -11.44 3.16 -17.85
CA GLN A 70 -12.10 4.10 -18.78
C GLN A 70 -11.11 5.12 -19.35
N GLN A 71 -10.04 5.44 -18.63
CA GLN A 71 -8.96 6.30 -19.13
C GLN A 71 -8.02 5.58 -20.11
N VAL A 72 -8.09 4.24 -20.18
CA VAL A 72 -7.30 3.40 -21.09
C VAL A 72 -8.14 2.90 -22.26
N SER A 73 -9.29 3.51 -22.55
CA SER A 73 -9.82 3.46 -23.93
C SER A 73 -8.99 4.44 -24.76
N PRO A 74 -8.00 4.01 -25.56
CA PRO A 74 -7.64 4.83 -26.71
C PRO A 74 -8.93 5.02 -27.49
N ALA A 75 -9.17 6.24 -27.93
CA ALA A 75 -10.24 6.49 -28.85
C ALA A 75 -10.02 5.57 -30.07
N ASP A 76 -10.88 4.56 -30.24
CA ASP A 76 -11.03 3.82 -31.52
C ASP A 76 -11.42 4.77 -32.68
N ALA A 77 -11.53 6.08 -32.43
CA ALA A 77 -11.68 7.13 -33.42
C ALA A 77 -10.36 7.47 -34.15
N ASP A 78 -9.19 7.29 -33.54
CA ASP A 78 -7.92 7.76 -34.13
C ASP A 78 -7.45 6.87 -35.29
N GLU A 79 -7.73 5.56 -35.29
CA GLU A 79 -7.38 4.68 -36.42
C GLU A 79 -8.30 4.87 -37.63
N VAL A 80 -9.58 5.21 -37.39
CA VAL A 80 -10.56 5.48 -38.45
C VAL A 80 -10.29 6.84 -39.11
N GLU A 81 -9.89 7.86 -38.36
CA GLU A 81 -9.49 9.15 -38.93
C GLU A 81 -8.16 9.06 -39.70
N LEU A 82 -7.14 8.37 -39.17
CA LEU A 82 -5.86 8.25 -39.88
C LEU A 82 -6.00 7.51 -41.22
N SER A 83 -6.76 6.41 -41.24
CA SER A 83 -7.01 5.65 -42.48
C SER A 83 -7.81 6.45 -43.50
N THR A 84 -8.77 7.27 -43.05
CA THR A 84 -9.57 8.15 -43.91
C THR A 84 -8.71 9.25 -44.52
N VAL A 85 -7.87 9.93 -43.72
CA VAL A 85 -6.95 10.97 -44.20
C VAL A 85 -5.91 10.42 -45.18
N VAL A 86 -5.34 9.25 -44.90
CA VAL A 86 -4.35 8.60 -45.78
C VAL A 86 -4.99 8.19 -47.12
N SER A 87 -6.23 7.72 -47.09
CA SER A 87 -6.98 7.30 -48.28
C SER A 87 -7.46 8.50 -49.11
N GLU A 88 -7.96 9.57 -48.47
CA GLU A 88 -8.39 10.81 -49.14
C GLU A 88 -7.23 11.60 -49.73
N MET A 89 -6.06 11.61 -49.09
CA MET A 89 -4.85 12.26 -49.63
C MET A 89 -4.12 11.42 -50.67
N GLN A 90 -4.62 10.23 -51.02
CA GLN A 90 -4.01 9.30 -51.99
C GLN A 90 -2.50 9.06 -51.76
N LEU A 91 -2.05 9.13 -50.50
CA LEU A 91 -0.63 9.02 -50.16
C LEU A 91 -0.07 7.64 -50.50
N TYR A 92 -0.94 6.63 -50.61
CA TYR A 92 -0.64 5.32 -51.18
C TYR A 92 -1.77 4.89 -52.13
N PRO A 93 -1.49 4.65 -53.43
CA PRO A 93 -2.47 4.00 -54.30
C PRO A 93 -2.73 2.57 -53.81
N ALA A 94 -4.00 2.16 -53.82
CA ALA A 94 -4.52 0.87 -53.34
C ALA A 94 -3.94 -0.38 -54.05
N THR A 95 -2.94 -0.21 -54.92
CA THR A 95 -2.25 -1.27 -55.66
C THR A 95 -1.11 -1.93 -54.89
N ASN A 96 -0.70 -1.37 -53.75
CA ASN A 96 0.41 -1.92 -52.97
C ASN A 96 -0.14 -2.75 -51.80
N GLN A 97 -0.65 -3.94 -52.09
CA GLN A 97 -0.76 -5.00 -51.09
C GLN A 97 0.53 -5.83 -51.10
N PRO A 98 1.49 -5.59 -50.18
CA PRO A 98 2.78 -6.29 -50.20
C PRO A 98 2.71 -7.79 -49.82
N TYR A 99 1.53 -8.36 -49.57
CA TYR A 99 1.38 -9.72 -49.01
C TYR A 99 0.27 -10.58 -49.63
N SER A 100 0.09 -10.58 -50.96
CA SER A 100 -0.87 -11.48 -51.63
C SER A 100 -0.28 -12.38 -52.72
N LEU A 101 1.04 -12.58 -52.78
CA LEU A 101 1.69 -13.41 -53.82
C LEU A 101 2.24 -14.76 -53.35
N TRP A 102 1.95 -15.22 -52.12
CA TRP A 102 2.53 -16.46 -51.60
C TRP A 102 1.53 -17.38 -50.90
N SER A 103 0.37 -17.58 -51.49
CA SER A 103 -0.44 -18.77 -51.22
C SER A 103 -1.51 -18.90 -52.30
N GLU A 104 -1.14 -19.42 -53.47
CA GLU A 104 -1.98 -20.37 -54.20
C GLU A 104 -1.26 -20.81 -55.50
N GLN A 105 -1.28 -22.14 -55.71
CA GLN A 105 -1.21 -22.80 -57.01
C GLN A 105 0.17 -22.87 -57.71
N ASN A 106 0.71 -24.03 -58.10
CA ASN A 106 0.05 -25.21 -58.65
C ASN A 106 1.00 -26.44 -58.70
N TYR A 107 0.38 -27.61 -58.50
CA TYR A 107 0.67 -28.97 -59.04
C TYR A 107 2.04 -29.63 -58.87
#